data_AF-A0A0M2HWI3-F1
#
_entry.id   AF-A0A0M2HWI3-F1
#
_cell.length_a   1.000
_cell.length_b   1.000
_cell.length_c   1.000
_cell.angle_alpha   90.00
_cell.angle_beta   90.00
_cell.angle_gamma   90.00
#
_symmetry.space_group_name_H-M   'P 1'
#
loop_
_entity.id
_entity.type
_entity.pdbx_description
1 polymer ?
#
loop_
_entity_poly.entity_id
_entity_poly.type
_entity_poly.pdbx_seq_one_letter_code
_entity_poly.pdbx_strand_id
1 'polypeptide(L)' 'MITERPEDQPPAIEILRGNATEEELAALIAVVSSAYAEEEAGAVAVERRPSAWQRTQRPLRTPLRRDIPWGRFAG' A
#
# COMPACT_ATOMS: atom_id res chain seq x y z
N MET A 1 -14.88 2.62 19.07
CA MET A 1 -14.71 3.90 18.35
C MET A 1 -13.76 3.60 17.21
N ILE A 2 -14.25 3.52 15.97
CA ILE A 2 -13.39 3.30 14.81
C ILE A 2 -12.72 4.64 14.54
N THR A 3 -11.40 4.71 14.67
CA THR A 3 -10.67 5.91 14.26
C THR A 3 -10.56 5.84 12.74
N GLU A 4 -11.11 6.82 12.03
CA GLU A 4 -10.86 6.91 10.60
C GLU A 4 -9.37 7.17 10.39
N ARG A 5 -8.77 6.46 9.43
CA ARG A 5 -7.38 6.69 9.09
C ARG A 5 -7.32 7.95 8.21
N PRO A 6 -6.26 8.77 8.32
CA PRO A 6 -6.16 10.01 7.55
C PRO A 6 -6.27 9.79 6.04
N GLU A 7 -5.85 8.62 5.52
CA GLU A 7 -6.03 8.24 4.12
C GLU A 7 -7.49 7.98 3.67
N ASP A 8 -8.42 7.78 4.60
CA ASP A 8 -9.83 7.51 4.29
C ASP A 8 -10.67 8.82 4.22
N GLN A 9 -10.09 9.98 4.54
CA GLN A 9 -10.76 11.28 4.43
C GLN A 9 -10.65 11.87 3.02
N PRO A 10 -11.71 12.53 2.51
CA PRO A 10 -11.64 13.23 1.24
C PRO A 10 -10.63 14.40 1.30
N PRO A 11 -9.96 14.72 0.18
CA PRO A 11 -9.01 15.83 0.15
C PRO A 11 -9.72 17.16 0.45
N ALA A 12 -9.08 17.98 1.29
CA ALA A 12 -9.57 19.29 1.71
C ALA A 12 -8.63 20.42 1.27
N ILE A 13 -9.20 21.57 0.92
CA ILE A 13 -8.46 22.79 0.58
C ILE A 13 -8.88 23.88 1.57
N GLU A 14 -7.89 24.46 2.26
CA GLU A 14 -8.11 25.54 3.23
C GLU A 14 -7.41 26.84 2.79
N ILE A 15 -8.13 27.96 2.82
CA ILE A 15 -7.58 29.29 2.55
C ILE A 15 -7.15 29.93 3.87
N LEU A 16 -5.85 29.94 4.15
CA LEU A 16 -5.31 30.46 5.42
C LEU A 16 -5.21 31.99 5.46
N ARG A 17 -5.22 32.65 4.30
CA ARG A 17 -5.06 34.11 4.18
C ARG A 17 -5.69 34.63 2.90
N GLY A 18 -6.20 35.86 2.96
CA GLY A 18 -6.80 36.56 1.82
C GLY A 18 -8.30 36.29 1.70
N ASN A 19 -8.92 36.86 0.68
CA ASN A 19 -10.31 36.60 0.32
C ASN A 19 -10.34 36.12 -1.13
N ALA A 20 -10.28 34.80 -1.31
CA ALA A 20 -10.35 34.20 -2.64
C ALA A 20 -11.73 34.43 -3.25
N THR A 21 -11.79 34.85 -4.50
CA THR A 21 -13.08 35.00 -5.20
C THR A 21 -13.63 33.64 -5.63
N GLU A 22 -14.92 33.59 -5.97
CA GLU A 22 -15.54 32.36 -6.48
C GLU A 22 -14.88 31.89 -7.78
N GLU A 23 -14.50 32.82 -8.65
CA GLU A 23 -13.81 32.52 -9.92
C GLU A 23 -12.42 31.94 -9.69
N GLU A 24 -11.66 32.49 -8.74
CA GLU A 24 -10.33 31.99 -8.39
C GLU A 24 -10.41 30.58 -7.78
N LEU A 25 -11.40 30.34 -6.91
CA LEU A 25 -11.66 29.03 -6.33
C LEU A 25 -12.07 28.01 -7.40
N ALA A 26 -12.94 28.39 -8.33
CA ALA A 26 -13.34 27.53 -9.45
C ALA A 26 -12.13 27.18 -10.34
N ALA A 27 -11.29 28.16 -10.66
CA ALA A 27 -10.08 27.94 -11.45
C ALA A 27 -9.10 27.00 -10.72
N LEU A 28 -8.89 27.21 -9.41
CA LEU A 28 -8.02 26.36 -8.60
C LEU A 28 -8.54 24.92 -8.54
N ILE A 29 -9.83 24.73 -8.23
CA ILE A 29 -10.45 23.40 -8.15
C ILE A 29 -10.34 22.69 -9.49
N ALA A 30 -10.59 23.39 -10.61
CA ALA A 30 -10.50 22.79 -11.94
C ALA A 30 -9.08 22.29 -12.24
N VAL A 31 -8.06 23.08 -11.94
CA VAL A 31 -6.65 22.71 -12.17
C VAL A 31 -6.24 21.54 -11.29
N VAL A 32 -6.52 21.61 -9.98
CA VAL A 32 -6.13 20.55 -9.04
C VAL A 32 -6.88 19.25 -9.34
N SER A 33 -8.17 19.32 -9.63
CA SER A 33 -8.97 18.15 -10.02
C SER A 33 -8.44 17.49 -11.29
N SER A 34 -8.05 18.29 -12.29
CA SER A 34 -7.45 17.78 -13.54
C SER A 34 -6.13 17.06 -13.27
N ALA A 35 -5.24 17.68 -12.50
CA ALA A 35 -3.94 17.09 -12.16
C ALA A 35 -4.10 15.80 -11.34
N TYR A 36 -5.03 15.78 -10.38
CA TYR A 36 -5.33 14.59 -9.60
C TYR A 36 -5.89 13.46 -10.46
N ALA A 37 -6.80 13.75 -11.40
CA ALA A 37 -7.34 12.74 -12.31
C ALA A 37 -6.27 12.13 -13.23
N GLU A 38 -5.32 12.95 -13.69
CA GLU A 38 -4.16 12.47 -14.47
C GLU A 38 -3.24 11.57 -13.62
N GLU A 39 -2.96 11.96 -12.38
CA GLU A 39 -2.17 11.16 -11.44
C GLU A 39 -2.87 9.83 -11.12
N GLU A 40 -4.17 9.85 -10.82
CA GLU A 40 -4.98 8.67 -10.54
C GLU A 40 -4.99 7.70 -11.73
N ALA A 41 -5.11 8.23 -12.96
CA ALA A 41 -5.03 7.43 -14.18
C ALA A 41 -3.64 6.78 -14.36
N GLY A 42 -2.58 7.43 -13.89
CA GLY A 42 -1.22 6.90 -13.89
C GLY A 42 -0.91 5.97 -12.70
N ALA A 43 -1.66 6.07 -11.61
CA ALA A 43 -1.49 5.31 -10.37
C ALA A 43 -2.00 3.86 -10.50
N VAL A 44 -1.52 3.14 -11.51
CA VAL A 44 -1.79 1.72 -11.68
C VAL A 44 -0.79 0.95 -10.83
N ALA A 45 -1.25 0.43 -9.68
CA ALA A 45 -0.46 -0.52 -8.92
C ALA A 45 -0.14 -1.73 -9.79
N VAL A 46 1.15 -2.03 -9.98
CA VAL A 46 1.55 -3.27 -10.64
C VAL A 46 1.06 -4.42 -9.78
N GLU A 47 0.13 -5.22 -10.30
CA GLU A 47 -0.33 -6.45 -9.66
C GLU A 47 0.90 -7.29 -9.29
N ARG A 48 1.11 -7.51 -7.98
CA ARG A 48 2.31 -8.17 -7.49
C ARG A 48 2.23 -9.65 -7.79
N ARG A 49 2.72 -10.04 -8.96
CA ARG A 49 2.85 -11.47 -9.32
C ARG A 49 3.75 -12.16 -8.29
N PRO A 50 3.36 -13.33 -7.77
CA PRO A 50 4.25 -14.09 -6.90
C PRO A 50 5.53 -14.43 -7.65
N SER A 51 6.68 -14.31 -6.99
CA SER A 51 7.98 -14.65 -7.58
C SER A 51 8.10 -16.16 -7.77
N ALA A 52 9.07 -16.59 -8.59
CA ALA A 52 9.40 -18.01 -8.72
C ALA A 52 9.73 -18.62 -7.34
N TRP A 53 10.45 -17.90 -6.48
CA TRP A 53 10.74 -18.31 -5.10
C TRP A 53 9.49 -18.45 -4.24
N GLN A 54 8.57 -17.49 -4.27
CA GLN A 54 7.31 -17.57 -3.52
C GLN A 54 6.45 -18.76 -3.96
N ARG A 55 6.48 -19.12 -5.25
CA ARG A 55 5.76 -20.31 -5.77
C ARG A 55 6.43 -21.63 -5.41
N THR A 56 7.76 -21.66 -5.30
CA THR A 56 8.54 -22.89 -5.05
C THR A 56 8.94 -23.08 -3.59
N GLN A 57 8.68 -22.09 -2.73
CA GLN A 57 8.90 -22.17 -1.30
C GLN A 57 8.07 -23.32 -0.75
N ARG A 58 8.72 -24.46 -0.54
CA ARG A 58 8.12 -25.57 0.18
C ARG A 58 8.05 -25.18 1.66
N PRO A 59 7.00 -25.60 2.40
CA PRO A 59 6.97 -25.42 3.84
C PRO A 59 8.29 -25.93 4.41
N LEU A 60 8.95 -25.10 5.22
CA LEU A 60 10.17 -25.50 5.92
C LEU A 60 9.88 -26.83 6.59
N ARG A 61 10.66 -27.85 6.23
CA ARG A 61 10.49 -29.20 6.76
C ARG A 61 10.50 -29.09 8.28
N THR A 62 9.62 -29.83 8.94
CA THR A 62 9.56 -29.95 10.40
C THR A 62 10.99 -30.04 10.96
N PRO A 63 11.31 -29.28 12.02
CA PRO A 63 12.63 -29.35 12.63
C PRO A 63 13.00 -30.81 12.91
N LEU A 64 14.27 -31.13 12.68
CA LEU A 64 14.77 -32.49 12.86
C LEU A 64 14.43 -32.99 14.27
N ARG A 65 13.80 -34.17 14.35
CA ARG A 65 13.49 -34.85 15.61
C ARG A 65 14.79 -35.29 16.30
N ARG A 66 15.29 -34.44 17.18
CA ARG A 66 16.46 -34.67 18.05
C ARG A 66 16.27 -35.81 19.05
N ASP A 67 15.04 -36.27 19.24
CA ASP A 67 14.67 -37.42 20.06
C ASP A 67 14.87 -38.76 19.34
N ILE A 68 15.24 -38.75 18.05
CA ILE A 68 15.56 -39.96 17.29
C ILE A 68 17.08 -40.00 17.05
N PRO A 69 17.79 -41.03 17.56
CA PRO A 69 19.23 -41.18 17.29
C PRO A 69 19.49 -41.40 15.79
N TRP A 70 20.58 -40.81 15.29
CA TRP A 70 20.93 -40.88 13.87
C TRP A 70 21.52 -42.26 13.53
N GLY A 71 20.65 -43.22 13.25
CA GLY A 71 21.04 -44.57 12.84
C GLY A 71 22.08 -45.21 13.77
N ARG A 72 23.03 -45.93 13.18
CA ARG A 72 24.06 -46.70 13.92
C ARG A 72 25.17 -45.86 14.58
N PHE A 73 25.08 -44.53 14.53
CA PHE A 73 26.13 -43.62 15.03
C PHE A 73 25.84 -43.09 16.45
N ALA A 74 24.85 -43.65 17.14
CA ALA A 74 24.67 -43.45 18.58
C ALA A 74 25.44 -44.54 19.33
N GLY A 75 26.76 -44.38 19.38
CA GLY A 75 27.72 -45.22 20.11
C GLY A 75 28.98 -44.41 20.37
#